data_AF-A0AAF0E5B2-F1
#
_entry.id   AF-A0AAF0E5B2-F1
#
_cell.length_a   1.000
_cell.length_b   1.000
_cell.length_c   1.000
_cell.angle_alpha   90.00
_cell.angle_beta   90.00
_cell.angle_gamma   90.00
#
_symmetry.space_group_name_H-M   'P 1'
#
loop_
_entity.id
_entity.type
_entity.pdbx_description
1 polymer ?
#
loop_
_entity_poly.entity_id
_entity_poly.type
_entity_poly.pdbx_seq_one_letter_code
_entity_poly.pdbx_strand_id
1 'polypeptide(L)'
;MDAGATALARDFPSVAALAREDWQALLAESLDPVRHTEETRLYEAMVADLPPVRALSEAYEAHLRRAEQVAAVNEAQRPALEALRAEARDAYARARALEQQWLYVEQAMNEAHKRFTPHAVATRLHMGATEAHEASEDLANAYVEGLLPSMDDATFVRQYRTMRTDYHRRALLAERAARRGAGA
;
A
#
# COMPACT_ATOMS: atom_id res chain seq x y z
N MET A 1 -25.24 25.98 -64.45
CA MET A 1 -24.31 26.41 -63.40
C MET A 1 -24.90 27.66 -62.75
N ASP A 2 -25.87 27.51 -61.84
CA ASP A 2 -26.67 28.65 -61.31
C ASP A 2 -27.03 28.51 -59.81
N ALA A 3 -26.33 27.65 -59.07
CA ALA A 3 -26.63 27.43 -57.64
C ALA A 3 -26.10 28.56 -56.72
N GLY A 4 -25.18 29.41 -57.21
CA GLY A 4 -24.62 30.52 -56.42
C GLY A 4 -25.49 31.79 -56.42
N ALA A 5 -26.24 32.03 -57.50
CA ALA A 5 -27.08 33.22 -57.63
C ALA A 5 -28.28 33.22 -56.67
N THR A 6 -28.80 32.04 -56.32
CA THR A 6 -29.98 31.89 -55.46
C THR A 6 -29.68 32.02 -53.98
N ALA A 7 -28.50 31.60 -53.51
CA ALA A 7 -28.11 31.74 -52.09
C ALA A 7 -27.80 33.20 -51.73
N LEU A 8 -27.03 33.91 -52.58
CA LEU A 8 -26.72 35.33 -52.37
C LEU A 8 -27.98 36.20 -52.39
N ALA A 9 -28.89 35.95 -53.34
CA ALA A 9 -30.15 36.68 -53.45
C ALA A 9 -31.12 36.41 -52.29
N ARG A 10 -31.04 35.23 -51.66
CA ARG A 10 -31.85 34.89 -50.49
C ARG A 10 -31.33 35.55 -49.22
N ASP A 11 -30.02 35.47 -48.99
CA ASP A 11 -29.42 35.87 -47.71
C ASP A 11 -29.04 37.37 -47.71
N PHE A 12 -28.76 37.95 -48.88
CA PHE A 12 -28.39 39.36 -49.07
C PHE A 12 -29.08 39.97 -50.30
N PRO A 13 -30.42 40.15 -50.29
CA PRO A 13 -31.19 40.57 -51.46
C PRO A 13 -30.80 41.95 -52.00
N SER A 14 -30.39 42.87 -51.13
CA SER A 14 -29.91 44.21 -51.52
C SER A 14 -28.60 44.17 -52.29
N VAL A 15 -27.74 43.21 -51.98
CA VAL A 15 -26.44 43.02 -52.60
C VAL A 15 -26.59 42.31 -53.96
N ALA A 16 -27.48 41.33 -54.03
CA ALA A 16 -27.79 40.63 -55.28
C ALA A 16 -28.48 41.53 -56.34
N ALA A 17 -29.10 42.64 -55.93
CA ALA A 17 -29.76 43.59 -56.83
C ALA A 17 -28.79 44.59 -57.50
N LEU A 18 -27.51 44.62 -57.11
CA LEU A 18 -26.51 45.52 -57.67
C LEU A 18 -26.16 45.18 -59.12
N ALA A 19 -25.96 46.20 -59.95
CA ALA A 19 -25.55 46.01 -61.35
C ALA A 19 -24.10 45.51 -61.43
N ARG A 20 -23.76 44.83 -62.52
CA ARG A 20 -22.39 44.29 -62.74
C ARG A 20 -21.32 45.39 -62.67
N GLU A 21 -21.63 46.59 -63.14
CA GLU A 21 -20.70 47.74 -63.09
C GLU A 21 -20.42 48.17 -61.65
N ASP A 22 -21.44 48.18 -60.79
CA ASP A 22 -21.29 48.50 -59.36
C ASP A 22 -20.44 47.44 -58.64
N TRP A 23 -20.62 46.16 -59.01
CA TRP A 23 -19.76 45.08 -58.51
C TRP A 23 -18.31 45.24 -58.92
N GLN A 24 -18.05 45.66 -60.15
CA GLN A 24 -16.69 45.90 -60.66
C GLN A 24 -16.03 47.11 -59.98
N ALA A 25 -16.80 48.16 -59.69
CA ALA A 25 -16.33 49.31 -58.93
C ALA A 25 -15.96 48.93 -57.49
N LEU A 26 -16.81 48.16 -56.80
CA LEU A 26 -16.55 47.65 -55.46
C LEU A 26 -15.36 46.68 -55.41
N LEU A 27 -15.16 45.86 -56.45
CA LEU A 27 -14.00 44.98 -56.57
C LEU A 27 -12.71 45.76 -56.83
N ALA A 28 -12.77 46.80 -57.65
CA ALA A 28 -11.62 47.68 -57.90
C ALA A 28 -11.22 48.46 -56.64
N GLU A 29 -12.20 48.82 -55.81
CA GLU A 29 -12.00 49.48 -54.52
C GLU A 29 -11.46 48.53 -53.44
N SER A 30 -11.87 47.25 -53.45
CA SER A 30 -11.42 46.23 -52.49
C SER A 30 -10.06 45.57 -52.83
N LEU A 31 -9.55 45.78 -54.05
CA LEU A 31 -8.24 45.28 -54.50
C LEU A 31 -7.06 46.14 -54.03
N ASP A 32 -7.30 47.31 -53.41
CA ASP A 32 -6.28 48.09 -52.72
C ASP A 32 -5.90 47.39 -51.40
N PRO A 33 -4.71 46.78 -51.30
CA PRO A 33 -4.34 45.96 -50.15
C PRO A 33 -4.32 46.76 -48.84
N VAL A 34 -3.97 48.05 -48.91
CA VAL A 34 -3.87 48.91 -47.73
C VAL A 34 -5.27 49.24 -47.23
N ARG A 35 -6.15 49.72 -48.12
CA ARG A 35 -7.57 49.98 -47.78
C ARG A 35 -8.30 48.74 -47.29
N HIS A 36 -8.11 47.59 -47.95
CA HIS A 36 -8.73 46.34 -47.54
C HIS A 36 -8.31 45.91 -46.12
N THR A 37 -7.03 46.09 -45.76
CA THR A 37 -6.57 45.82 -44.38
C THR A 37 -7.12 46.83 -43.36
N GLU A 38 -7.30 48.09 -43.73
CA GLU A 38 -7.92 49.10 -42.86
C GLU A 38 -9.40 48.82 -42.63
N GLU A 39 -10.15 48.48 -43.68
CA GLU A 39 -11.56 48.08 -43.60
C GLU A 39 -11.73 46.82 -42.76
N THR A 40 -10.87 45.80 -42.95
CA THR A 40 -10.92 44.56 -42.16
C THR A 40 -10.69 44.85 -40.67
N ARG A 41 -9.70 45.70 -40.33
CA ARG A 41 -9.48 46.14 -38.95
C ARG A 41 -10.65 46.93 -38.39
N LEU A 42 -11.31 47.73 -39.22
CA LEU A 42 -12.49 48.51 -38.81
C LEU A 42 -13.69 47.59 -38.53
N TYR A 43 -13.90 46.58 -39.39
CA TYR A 43 -14.90 45.54 -39.18
C TYR A 43 -14.59 44.71 -37.93
N GLU A 44 -13.34 44.29 -37.73
CA GLU A 44 -12.90 43.58 -36.53
C GLU A 44 -13.14 44.43 -35.27
N ALA A 45 -12.80 45.72 -35.30
CA ALA A 45 -13.05 46.64 -34.19
C ALA A 45 -14.54 46.84 -33.92
N MET A 46 -15.36 46.98 -34.97
CA MET A 46 -16.81 47.12 -34.85
C MET A 46 -17.45 45.85 -34.28
N VAL A 47 -17.01 44.67 -34.74
CA VAL A 47 -17.46 43.37 -34.23
C VAL A 47 -17.00 43.17 -32.78
N ALA A 48 -15.77 43.57 -32.45
CA ALA A 48 -15.25 43.52 -31.09
C ALA A 48 -16.01 44.45 -30.14
N ASP A 49 -16.57 45.56 -30.62
CA ASP A 49 -17.37 46.49 -29.83
C ASP A 49 -18.83 46.03 -29.63
N LEU A 50 -19.30 45.03 -30.40
CA LEU A 50 -20.64 44.48 -30.22
C LEU A 50 -20.80 43.96 -28.78
N PRO A 51 -21.87 44.37 -28.05
CA PRO A 51 -22.09 43.98 -26.66
C PRO A 51 -21.98 42.47 -26.37
N PRO A 52 -22.54 41.55 -27.21
CA PRO A 52 -22.39 40.12 -26.94
C PRO A 52 -20.96 39.61 -27.12
N VAL A 53 -20.17 40.19 -28.04
CA VAL A 53 -18.77 39.81 -28.27
C VAL A 53 -17.89 40.30 -27.13
N ARG A 54 -18.11 41.54 -26.66
CA ARG A 54 -17.45 42.06 -25.45
C ARG A 54 -17.75 41.22 -24.21
N ALA A 55 -19.02 40.91 -23.97
CA ALA A 55 -19.43 40.10 -22.83
C ALA A 55 -18.78 38.70 -22.86
N LEU A 56 -18.69 38.09 -24.05
CA LEU A 56 -18.01 36.81 -24.24
C LEU A 56 -16.50 36.93 -23.97
N SER A 57 -15.84 37.98 -24.46
CA SER A 57 -14.41 38.24 -24.24
C SER A 57 -14.10 38.45 -22.75
N GLU A 58 -14.89 39.29 -22.08
CA GLU A 58 -14.75 39.56 -20.64
C GLU A 58 -14.95 38.28 -19.81
N ALA A 59 -15.93 37.46 -20.17
CA ALA A 59 -16.15 36.16 -19.52
C ALA A 59 -14.97 35.21 -19.76
N TYR A 60 -14.45 35.14 -20.99
CA TYR A 60 -13.29 34.32 -21.34
C TYR A 60 -12.05 34.73 -20.55
N GLU A 61 -11.75 36.03 -20.47
CA GLU A 61 -10.62 36.55 -19.67
C GLU A 61 -10.79 36.29 -18.17
N ALA A 62 -12.00 36.39 -17.65
CA ALA A 62 -12.28 36.04 -16.26
C ALA A 62 -12.02 34.54 -15.99
N HIS A 63 -12.41 33.67 -16.92
CA HIS A 63 -12.11 32.24 -16.83
C HIS A 63 -10.61 31.96 -16.91
N LEU A 64 -9.88 32.63 -17.82
CA LEU A 64 -8.44 32.47 -17.96
C LEU A 64 -7.72 32.86 -16.67
N ARG A 65 -8.03 34.03 -16.11
CA ARG A 65 -7.47 34.50 -14.83
C ARG A 65 -7.75 33.53 -13.69
N ARG A 66 -8.96 32.96 -13.63
CA ARG A 66 -9.31 31.98 -12.61
C ARG A 66 -8.53 30.67 -12.79
N ALA A 67 -8.35 30.22 -14.04
CA ALA A 67 -7.56 29.03 -14.34
C ALA A 67 -6.10 29.21 -13.94
N GLU A 68 -5.51 30.38 -14.25
CA GLU A 68 -4.14 30.74 -13.85
C GLU A 68 -3.97 30.78 -12.33
N GLN A 69 -4.93 31.36 -11.61
CA GLN A 69 -4.91 31.39 -10.15
C GLN A 69 -4.94 29.99 -9.54
N VAL A 70 -5.82 29.11 -10.05
CA VAL A 70 -5.89 27.72 -9.58
C VAL A 70 -4.61 26.96 -9.92
N ALA A 71 -4.05 27.17 -11.12
CA ALA A 71 -2.78 26.58 -11.51
C ALA A 71 -1.63 27.04 -10.60
N ALA A 72 -1.56 28.33 -10.27
CA ALA A 72 -0.54 28.88 -9.37
C ALA A 72 -0.66 28.31 -7.95
N VAL A 73 -1.86 28.16 -7.41
CA VAL A 73 -2.10 27.53 -6.10
C VAL A 73 -1.68 26.06 -6.12
N ASN A 74 -2.06 25.32 -7.16
CA ASN A 74 -1.68 23.92 -7.31
C ASN A 74 -0.15 23.75 -7.42
N GLU A 75 0.50 24.61 -8.18
CA GLU A 75 1.96 24.59 -8.37
C GLU A 75 2.69 24.92 -7.06
N ALA A 76 2.17 25.88 -6.29
CA ALA A 76 2.70 26.20 -4.95
C ALA A 76 2.56 25.04 -3.96
N GLN A 77 1.49 24.24 -4.08
CA GLN A 77 1.25 23.08 -3.21
C GLN A 77 1.98 21.81 -3.67
N ARG A 78 2.38 21.72 -4.94
CA ARG A 78 3.07 20.56 -5.51
C ARG A 78 4.25 20.05 -4.66
N PRO A 79 5.21 20.88 -4.20
CA PRO A 79 6.36 20.36 -3.47
C PRO A 79 5.97 19.69 -2.14
N ALA A 80 5.00 20.24 -1.41
CA ALA A 80 4.52 19.63 -0.17
C ALA A 80 3.82 18.29 -0.42
N LEU A 81 3.01 18.20 -1.49
CA LEU A 81 2.34 16.96 -1.89
C LEU A 81 3.32 15.89 -2.38
N GLU A 82 4.37 16.28 -3.09
CA GLU A 82 5.43 15.38 -3.54
C GLU A 82 6.25 14.85 -2.35
N ALA A 83 6.59 15.71 -1.40
CA ALA A 83 7.26 15.31 -0.17
C ALA A 83 6.41 14.31 0.63
N LEU A 84 5.12 14.60 0.82
CA LEU A 84 4.20 13.70 1.52
C LEU A 84 4.03 12.35 0.79
N ARG A 85 3.98 12.36 -0.55
CA ARG A 85 3.94 11.13 -1.35
C ARG A 85 5.22 10.31 -1.21
N ALA A 86 6.38 10.96 -1.16
CA ALA A 86 7.65 10.26 -0.93
C ALA A 86 7.68 9.61 0.45
N GLU A 87 7.31 10.35 1.50
CA GLU A 87 7.25 9.84 2.86
C GLU A 87 6.28 8.65 2.98
N ALA A 88 5.10 8.75 2.39
CA ALA A 88 4.12 7.66 2.39
C ALA A 88 4.63 6.41 1.66
N ARG A 89 5.35 6.58 0.54
CA ARG A 89 5.99 5.47 -0.18
C ARG A 89 7.07 4.80 0.66
N ASP A 90 7.91 5.58 1.33
CA ASP A 90 8.97 5.06 2.18
C ASP A 90 8.41 4.34 3.40
N ALA A 91 7.39 4.91 4.05
CA ALA A 91 6.71 4.28 5.17
C ALA A 91 6.05 2.95 4.76
N TYR A 92 5.39 2.92 3.60
CA TYR A 92 4.79 1.70 3.07
C TYR A 92 5.85 0.65 2.72
N ALA A 93 6.96 1.04 2.09
CA ALA A 93 8.06 0.14 1.79
C ALA A 93 8.66 -0.48 3.06
N ARG A 94 8.87 0.33 4.12
CA ARG A 94 9.32 -0.17 5.44
C ARG A 94 8.32 -1.13 6.05
N ALA A 95 7.04 -0.81 6.02
CA ALA A 95 6.00 -1.68 6.56
C ALA A 95 5.98 -3.04 5.85
N ARG A 96 6.08 -3.05 4.51
CA ARG A 96 6.15 -4.30 3.73
C ARG A 96 7.42 -5.10 4.01
N ALA A 97 8.57 -4.45 4.17
CA ALA A 97 9.80 -5.13 4.56
C ALA A 97 9.67 -5.79 5.94
N LEU A 98 9.08 -5.09 6.91
CA LEU A 98 8.83 -5.64 8.25
C LEU A 98 7.82 -6.80 8.23
N GLU A 99 6.76 -6.69 7.41
CA GLU A 99 5.79 -7.77 7.22
C GLU A 99 6.44 -9.04 6.66
N GLN A 100 7.37 -8.90 5.71
CA GLN A 100 8.15 -10.04 5.20
C GLN A 100 9.07 -10.64 6.27
N GLN A 101 9.70 -9.79 7.09
CA GLN A 101 10.56 -10.24 8.19
C GLN A 101 9.78 -10.91 9.31
N TRP A 102 8.54 -10.49 9.57
CA TRP A 102 7.67 -11.01 10.62
C TRP A 102 7.53 -12.54 10.54
N LEU A 103 7.33 -13.07 9.33
CA LEU A 103 7.18 -14.52 9.11
C LEU A 103 8.37 -15.32 9.65
N TYR A 104 9.60 -14.82 9.44
CA TYR A 104 10.81 -15.48 9.92
C TYR A 104 10.95 -15.36 11.44
N VAL A 105 10.69 -14.17 11.99
CA VAL A 105 10.77 -13.93 13.44
C VAL A 105 9.73 -14.76 14.18
N GLU A 106 8.51 -14.85 13.65
CA GLU A 106 7.44 -15.67 14.20
C GLU A 106 7.80 -17.17 14.18
N GLN A 107 8.36 -17.66 13.07
CA GLN A 107 8.85 -19.04 13.00
C GLN A 107 9.96 -19.31 14.03
N ALA A 108 10.94 -18.41 14.14
CA ALA A 108 12.03 -18.54 15.11
C ALA A 108 11.51 -18.49 16.56
N MET A 109 10.54 -17.61 16.84
CA MET A 109 9.88 -17.51 18.13
C MET A 109 9.11 -18.79 18.46
N ASN A 110 8.33 -19.32 17.51
CA ASN A 110 7.58 -20.55 17.69
C ASN A 110 8.52 -21.74 17.93
N GLU A 111 9.61 -21.84 17.17
CA GLU A 111 10.61 -22.90 17.35
C GLU A 111 11.28 -22.83 18.74
N ALA A 112 11.64 -21.62 19.19
CA ALA A 112 12.17 -21.42 20.54
C ALA A 112 11.15 -21.81 21.61
N HIS A 113 9.87 -21.46 21.42
CA HIS A 113 8.80 -21.78 22.36
C HIS A 113 8.40 -23.26 22.39
N LYS A 114 8.60 -24.04 21.31
CA LYS A 114 8.22 -25.46 21.26
C LYS A 114 8.69 -26.25 22.47
N ARG A 115 9.93 -26.00 22.93
CA ARG A 115 10.54 -26.69 24.09
C ARG A 115 9.93 -26.32 25.44
N PHE A 116 9.24 -25.19 25.51
CA PHE A 116 8.60 -24.66 26.70
C PHE A 116 7.08 -24.82 26.66
N THR A 117 6.54 -25.44 25.61
CA THR A 117 5.12 -25.78 25.58
C THR A 117 4.79 -26.69 26.76
N PRO A 118 3.59 -26.55 27.37
CA PRO A 118 3.18 -27.40 28.48
C PRO A 118 3.30 -28.89 28.16
N HIS A 119 3.00 -29.27 26.91
CA HIS A 119 3.16 -30.62 26.41
C HIS A 119 4.64 -31.06 26.39
N ALA A 120 5.55 -30.28 25.79
CA ALA A 120 6.96 -30.64 25.73
C ALA A 120 7.60 -30.75 27.13
N VAL A 121 7.21 -29.87 28.05
CA VAL A 121 7.65 -29.93 29.45
C VAL A 121 7.12 -31.19 30.14
N ALA A 122 5.84 -31.53 29.96
CA ALA A 122 5.24 -32.74 30.52
C ALA A 122 5.92 -34.01 29.98
N THR A 123 6.17 -34.10 28.68
CA THR A 123 6.88 -35.21 28.04
C THR A 123 8.29 -35.36 28.59
N ARG A 124 9.05 -34.27 28.71
CA ARG A 124 10.41 -34.30 29.30
C ARG A 124 10.41 -34.75 30.76
N LEU A 125 9.43 -34.31 31.55
CA LEU A 125 9.27 -34.76 32.94
C LEU A 125 8.94 -36.24 33.01
N HIS A 126 8.10 -36.75 32.10
CA HIS A 126 7.76 -38.16 32.01
C HIS A 126 8.98 -39.00 31.63
N MET A 127 9.69 -38.64 30.56
CA MET A 127 10.93 -39.31 30.16
C MET A 127 11.96 -39.33 31.29
N GLY A 128 12.21 -38.20 31.95
CA GLY A 128 13.14 -38.13 33.07
C GLY A 128 12.70 -38.89 34.33
N ALA A 129 11.41 -39.23 34.45
CA ALA A 129 10.92 -40.15 35.47
C ALA A 129 11.15 -41.61 35.06
N THR A 130 10.91 -41.97 33.80
CA THR A 130 11.23 -43.30 33.25
C THR A 130 12.71 -43.61 33.36
N GLU A 131 13.59 -42.68 32.96
CA GLU A 131 15.05 -42.84 33.09
C GLU A 131 15.48 -43.06 34.56
N ALA A 132 14.89 -42.31 35.49
CA ALA A 132 15.17 -42.47 36.92
C ALA A 132 14.67 -43.81 37.47
N HIS A 133 13.55 -44.32 36.93
CA HIS A 133 13.03 -45.63 37.26
C HIS A 133 13.97 -46.73 36.75
N GLU A 134 14.29 -46.73 35.45
CA GLU A 134 15.21 -47.69 34.82
C GLU A 134 16.56 -47.73 35.54
N ALA A 135 17.19 -46.57 35.78
CA ALA A 135 18.46 -46.52 36.51
C ALA A 135 18.38 -47.12 37.93
N SER A 136 17.23 -46.96 38.61
CA SER A 136 17.02 -47.56 39.93
C SER A 136 16.81 -49.07 39.87
N GLU A 137 16.13 -49.57 38.83
CA GLU A 137 15.99 -51.01 38.58
C GLU A 137 17.34 -51.63 38.23
N ASP A 138 18.12 -50.98 37.37
CA ASP A 138 19.46 -51.44 36.97
C ASP A 138 20.39 -51.56 38.18
N LEU A 139 20.38 -50.57 39.08
CA LEU A 139 21.14 -50.61 40.33
C LEU A 139 20.68 -51.78 41.22
N ALA A 140 19.36 -51.99 41.34
CA ALA A 140 18.81 -53.07 42.14
C ALA A 140 19.16 -54.46 41.58
N ASN A 141 19.02 -54.63 40.26
CA ASN A 141 19.37 -55.87 39.56
C ASN A 141 20.86 -56.18 39.69
N ALA A 142 21.73 -55.19 39.44
CA ALA A 142 23.17 -55.35 39.57
C ALA A 142 23.60 -55.69 41.01
N TYR A 143 22.90 -55.16 42.01
CA TYR A 143 23.13 -55.50 43.41
C TYR A 143 22.72 -56.94 43.73
N VAL A 144 21.52 -57.37 43.29
CA VAL A 144 21.01 -58.74 43.51
C VAL A 144 21.85 -59.79 42.79
N GLU A 145 22.33 -59.48 41.59
CA GLU A 145 23.21 -60.35 40.79
C GLU A 145 24.66 -60.38 41.29
N GLY A 146 25.00 -59.58 42.31
CA GLY A 146 26.36 -59.51 42.87
C GLY A 146 27.38 -58.87 41.93
N LEU A 147 26.93 -58.12 40.92
CA LEU A 147 27.77 -57.41 39.95
C LEU A 147 28.47 -56.17 40.56
N LEU A 148 28.13 -55.82 41.80
CA LEU A 148 28.69 -54.69 42.56
C LEU A 148 29.48 -55.18 43.79
N PRO A 149 30.63 -55.87 43.61
CA PRO A 149 31.36 -56.54 44.69
C PRO A 149 31.96 -55.59 45.74
N SER A 150 32.05 -54.30 45.43
CA SER A 150 32.55 -53.26 46.36
C SER A 150 31.44 -52.47 47.06
N MET A 151 30.17 -52.79 46.80
CA MET A 151 29.03 -52.05 47.37
C MET A 151 28.52 -52.76 48.63
N ASP A 152 28.60 -52.08 49.78
CA ASP A 152 27.99 -52.58 51.01
C ASP A 152 26.48 -52.31 51.05
N ASP A 153 25.75 -53.10 51.86
CA ASP A 153 24.30 -52.99 52.03
C ASP A 153 23.87 -51.56 52.40
N ALA A 154 24.64 -50.90 53.27
CA ALA A 154 24.35 -49.55 53.73
C ALA A 154 24.46 -48.51 52.60
N THR A 155 25.43 -48.66 51.68
CA THR A 155 25.59 -47.78 50.52
C THR A 155 24.56 -48.06 49.45
N PHE A 156 24.24 -49.33 49.18
CA PHE A 156 23.15 -49.69 48.28
C PHE A 156 21.83 -49.06 48.74
N VAL A 157 21.43 -49.31 49.99
CA VAL A 157 20.17 -48.80 50.54
C VAL A 157 20.12 -47.27 50.48
N ARG A 158 21.22 -46.58 50.79
CA ARG A 158 21.30 -45.12 50.70
C ARG A 158 21.12 -44.63 49.26
N GLN A 159 21.88 -45.17 48.31
CA GLN A 159 21.83 -44.76 46.90
C GLN A 159 20.47 -45.07 46.27
N TYR A 160 19.95 -46.27 46.47
CA TYR A 160 18.66 -46.70 45.94
C TYR A 160 17.51 -45.86 46.50
N ARG A 161 17.51 -45.54 47.80
CA ARG A 161 16.50 -44.64 48.38
C ARG A 161 16.57 -43.24 47.80
N THR A 162 17.77 -42.69 47.56
CA THR A 162 17.92 -41.39 46.90
C THR A 162 17.34 -41.43 45.48
N MET A 163 17.69 -42.45 44.69
CA MET A 163 17.19 -42.60 43.32
C MET A 163 15.67 -42.78 43.25
N ARG A 164 15.09 -43.60 44.13
CA ARG A 164 13.62 -43.77 44.22
C ARG A 164 12.91 -42.50 44.69
N THR A 165 13.51 -41.74 45.60
CA THR A 165 12.97 -40.44 46.03
C THR A 165 12.90 -39.47 44.86
N ASP A 166 13.97 -39.40 44.06
CA ASP A 166 14.01 -38.56 42.87
C ASP A 166 13.03 -39.01 41.78
N TYR A 167 12.90 -40.32 41.56
CA TYR A 167 11.88 -40.91 40.70
C TYR A 167 10.48 -40.46 41.12
N HIS A 168 10.08 -40.70 42.38
CA HIS A 168 8.74 -40.35 42.85
C HIS A 168 8.46 -38.86 42.78
N ARG A 169 9.47 -38.02 43.08
CA ARG A 169 9.36 -36.57 42.92
C ARG A 169 9.08 -36.19 41.47
N ARG A 170 9.81 -36.76 40.50
CA ARG A 170 9.62 -36.49 39.07
C ARG A 170 8.28 -37.04 38.56
N ALA A 171 7.87 -38.22 38.99
CA ALA A 171 6.59 -38.84 38.63
C ALA A 171 5.40 -37.99 39.08
N LEU A 172 5.41 -37.49 40.32
CA LEU A 172 4.37 -36.59 40.84
C LEU A 172 4.32 -35.26 40.07
N LEU A 173 5.48 -34.72 39.68
CA LEU A 173 5.55 -33.50 38.88
C LEU A 173 5.05 -33.75 37.45
N ALA A 174 5.39 -34.87 36.83
CA ALA A 174 4.91 -35.26 35.51
C ALA A 174 3.39 -35.43 35.48
N GLU A 175 2.83 -36.12 36.48
CA GLU A 175 1.37 -36.30 36.63
C GLU A 175 0.65 -34.96 36.79
N ARG A 176 1.18 -34.05 37.62
CA ARG A 176 0.64 -32.70 37.79
C ARG A 176 0.73 -31.87 36.51
N ALA A 177 1.84 -31.97 35.78
CA ALA A 177 2.02 -31.28 34.51
C ALA A 177 1.03 -31.78 33.44
N ALA A 178 0.85 -33.09 33.33
CA ALA A 178 -0.11 -33.71 32.41
C ALA A 178 -1.55 -33.28 32.71
N ARG A 179 -1.95 -33.26 33.99
CA ARG A 179 -3.29 -32.80 34.41
C ARG A 179 -3.54 -31.32 34.08
N ARG A 180 -2.54 -30.47 34.25
CA ARG A 180 -2.65 -29.04 33.92
C ARG A 180 -2.67 -28.78 32.41
N GLY A 181 -1.94 -29.59 31.63
CA GLY A 181 -1.94 -29.50 30.17
C GLY A 181 -3.21 -30.06 29.50
N ALA A 182 -3.97 -30.92 30.17
CA ALA A 182 -5.21 -31.50 29.64
C ALA A 182 -6.47 -30.66 29.92
N GLY A 183 -6.37 -29.61 30.74
CA GLY A 183 -7.49 -28.73 31.13
C GLY A 183 -7.42 -27.32 30.54
N ALA A 184 -6.47 -27.05 29.64
CA ALA A 184 -6.33 -25.80 28.88
C ALA A 184 -6.51 -26.10 27.39
#